data_AF-A0A973J6U0-F1
#
_entry.id   AF-A0A973J6U0-F1
#
_cell.length_a   1.000
_cell.length_b   1.000
_cell.length_c   1.000
_cell.angle_alpha   90.00
_cell.angle_beta   90.00
_cell.angle_gamma   90.00
#
_symmetry.space_group_name_H-M   'P 1'
#
loop_
_entity.id
_entity.type
_entity.pdbx_description
1 polymer ?
#
loop_
_entity_poly.entity_id
_entity_poly.type
_entity_poly.pdbx_seq_one_letter_code
_entity_poly.pdbx_strand_id
1 'polypeptide(L)'
;MNNLALAATRSLNLAALVMAIVGGLCVAIWLLPVGLVIYLAAVVLAARDPQLARLAQRPARPKPLPQLSSPTFRAIVGEIDRSQREVERSVDAAPGPLANALRPLVAQSRELVVEAHDLASKGQIIEQYLATSNPRQLQDQINGLDIQIANTRDAYTIQQLQEARTSLVDRQRNATDLETYIGRINAQLANIDASLDNVLAETVRLRTADAVAASSLSGQVADRLRDMKADMDAFQRVLDSAMTGI
;
A
#
# COMPACT_ATOMS: atom_id res chain seq x y z
N MET A 1 -7.39 9.29 8.40
CA MET A 1 -8.70 8.61 8.47
C MET A 1 -9.67 9.49 9.26
N ASN A 2 -10.78 9.90 8.65
CA ASN A 2 -11.63 10.98 9.15
C ASN A 2 -12.20 10.71 10.56
N ASN A 3 -11.96 11.63 11.50
CA ASN A 3 -12.45 11.59 12.89
C ASN A 3 -13.98 11.33 12.99
N LEU A 4 -14.73 11.72 11.97
CA LEU A 4 -16.17 11.48 11.85
C LEU A 4 -16.53 9.99 11.72
N ALA A 5 -15.73 9.19 11.01
CA ALA A 5 -15.98 7.76 10.83
C ALA A 5 -15.74 6.97 12.13
N LEU A 6 -14.67 7.30 12.87
CA LEU A 6 -14.37 6.71 14.18
C LEU A 6 -15.39 7.11 15.26
N ALA A 7 -15.90 8.34 15.21
CA ALA A 7 -16.96 8.80 16.10
C ALA A 7 -18.31 8.12 15.81
N ALA A 8 -18.61 7.83 14.54
CA ALA A 8 -19.84 7.15 14.13
C ALA A 8 -19.90 5.67 14.59
N THR A 9 -18.76 4.99 14.71
CA THR A 9 -18.69 3.56 15.09
C THR A 9 -18.64 3.29 16.59
N ARG A 10 -18.71 4.31 17.46
CA ARG A 10 -18.71 4.11 18.92
C ARG A 10 -20.02 3.45 19.34
N SER A 11 -19.95 2.38 20.14
CA SER A 11 -21.10 1.55 20.56
C SER A 11 -22.26 2.35 21.15
N LEU A 12 -21.96 3.44 21.86
CA LEU A 12 -22.94 4.38 22.42
C LEU A 12 -23.73 5.16 21.36
N ASN A 13 -23.08 5.56 20.26
CA ASN A 13 -23.73 6.28 19.16
C ASN A 13 -24.55 5.34 18.28
N LEU A 14 -24.11 4.08 18.14
CA LEU A 14 -24.90 3.02 17.52
C LEU A 14 -26.16 2.71 18.34
N ALA A 15 -26.06 2.64 19.67
CA ALA A 15 -27.22 2.43 20.55
C ALA A 15 -28.22 3.58 20.46
N ALA A 16 -27.75 4.83 20.37
CA ALA A 16 -28.60 6.00 20.17
C ALA A 16 -29.30 5.98 18.79
N LEU A 17 -28.60 5.56 17.73
CA LEU A 17 -29.17 5.43 16.38
C LEU A 17 -30.21 4.30 16.32
N VAL A 18 -29.94 3.15 16.95
CA VAL A 18 -30.90 2.05 17.05
C VAL A 18 -32.13 2.46 17.87
N MET A 19 -31.95 3.15 19.01
CA MET A 19 -33.10 3.68 19.77
C MET A 19 -33.89 4.73 18.99
N ALA A 20 -33.23 5.57 18.19
CA ALA A 20 -33.90 6.56 17.35
C ALA A 20 -34.71 5.91 16.21
N ILE A 21 -34.18 4.86 15.58
CA ILE A 21 -34.88 4.11 14.53
C ILE A 21 -36.05 3.31 15.12
N VAL A 22 -35.84 2.60 16.23
CA VAL A 22 -36.88 1.80 16.90
C VAL A 22 -37.98 2.71 17.47
N GLY A 23 -37.61 3.84 18.08
CA GLY A 23 -38.57 4.83 18.57
C GLY A 23 -39.33 5.54 17.42
N GLY A 24 -38.65 5.85 16.32
CA GLY A 24 -39.25 6.48 15.14
C GLY A 24 -40.19 5.57 14.37
N LEU A 25 -39.90 4.27 14.29
CA LEU A 25 -40.78 3.28 13.64
C LEU A 25 -42.01 2.95 14.49
N CYS A 26 -41.90 2.94 15.82
CA CYS A 26 -43.00 2.51 16.70
C CYS A 26 -43.94 3.63 17.17
N VAL A 27 -43.51 4.89 17.23
CA VAL A 27 -44.29 5.96 17.89
C VAL A 27 -44.90 6.95 16.88
N ALA A 28 -44.10 7.52 15.97
CA ALA A 28 -44.60 8.37 14.89
C ALA A 28 -43.48 8.64 13.87
N ILE A 29 -43.73 8.36 12.59
CA ILE A 29 -42.79 8.58 11.46
C ILE A 29 -42.28 10.04 11.39
N TRP A 30 -43.02 11.00 11.94
CA TRP A 30 -42.63 12.43 11.95
C TRP A 30 -41.48 12.77 12.92
N LEU A 31 -41.09 11.87 13.83
CA LEU A 31 -39.96 12.06 14.75
C LEU A 31 -38.59 11.72 14.15
N LEU A 32 -38.56 11.05 13.00
CA LEU A 32 -37.33 10.69 12.28
C LEU A 32 -36.37 11.87 12.01
N PRO A 33 -36.83 13.02 11.47
CA PRO A 33 -35.93 14.16 11.23
C PRO A 33 -35.33 14.71 12.53
N VAL A 34 -36.08 14.68 13.64
CA VAL A 34 -35.59 15.15 14.95
C VAL A 34 -34.49 14.21 15.48
N GLY A 35 -34.69 12.90 15.39
CA GLY A 35 -33.67 11.92 15.76
C GLY A 35 -32.39 12.04 14.94
N LEU A 36 -32.51 12.31 13.64
CA LEU A 36 -31.37 12.50 12.74
C LEU A 36 -30.58 13.77 13.07
N VAL A 37 -31.26 14.87 13.40
CA VAL A 37 -30.61 16.11 13.86
C VAL A 37 -29.87 15.90 15.18
N ILE A 38 -30.48 15.19 16.15
CA ILE A 38 -29.83 14.88 17.43
C ILE A 38 -28.59 14.00 17.22
N TYR A 39 -28.67 12.99 16.36
CA TYR A 39 -27.52 12.16 16.01
C TYR A 39 -26.40 12.98 15.36
N LEU A 40 -26.74 13.84 14.40
CA LEU A 40 -25.77 14.69 13.71
C LEU A 40 -25.08 15.67 14.67
N ALA A 41 -25.84 16.26 15.61
CA ALA A 41 -25.30 17.09 16.68
C ALA A 41 -24.36 16.30 17.60
N ALA A 42 -24.72 15.08 17.99
CA ALA A 42 -23.88 14.21 18.82
C ALA A 42 -22.56 13.83 18.11
N VAL A 43 -22.60 13.57 16.80
CA VAL A 43 -21.39 13.27 16.01
C VAL A 43 -20.48 14.50 15.91
N VAL A 44 -21.03 15.70 15.69
CA VAL A 44 -20.24 16.94 15.62
C VAL A 44 -19.61 17.29 16.97
N LEU A 45 -20.35 17.11 18.07
CA LEU A 45 -19.83 17.30 19.43
C LEU A 45 -18.75 16.29 19.78
N ALA A 46 -18.94 15.01 19.45
CA ALA A 46 -17.92 13.97 19.65
C ALA A 46 -16.66 14.23 18.80
N ALA A 47 -16.80 14.76 17.58
CA ALA A 47 -15.66 15.13 16.73
C ALA A 47 -14.83 16.29 17.29
N ARG A 48 -15.39 17.11 18.18
CA ARG A 48 -14.69 18.22 18.87
C ARG A 48 -14.03 17.80 20.18
N ASP A 49 -14.18 16.56 20.63
CA ASP A 49 -13.59 16.09 21.87
C ASP A 49 -12.06 15.88 21.71
N PRO A 50 -11.20 16.60 22.44
CA PRO A 50 -9.75 16.48 22.33
C PRO A 50 -9.24 15.08 22.70
N GLN A 51 -10.00 14.28 23.45
CA GLN A 51 -9.62 12.90 23.74
C GLN A 51 -9.76 11.98 22.51
N LEU A 52 -10.75 12.22 21.65
CA LEU A 52 -10.91 11.49 20.38
C LEU A 52 -9.84 11.89 19.37
N ALA A 53 -9.44 13.17 19.35
CA ALA A 53 -8.29 13.63 18.56
C ALA A 53 -6.98 12.94 19.00
N ARG A 54 -6.75 12.76 20.31
CA ARG A 54 -5.58 12.02 20.83
C ARG A 54 -5.64 10.52 20.53
N LEU A 55 -6.84 9.92 20.52
CA LEU A 55 -7.02 8.51 20.13
C LEU A 55 -6.86 8.30 18.62
N ALA A 56 -7.26 9.26 17.79
CA ALA A 56 -7.01 9.26 16.35
C ALA A 56 -5.53 9.55 16.01
N GLN A 57 -4.83 10.29 16.86
CA GLN A 57 -3.38 10.51 16.79
C GLN A 57 -2.56 9.39 17.41
N ARG A 58 -3.20 8.42 18.08
CA ARG A 58 -2.48 7.25 18.60
C ARG A 58 -1.95 6.48 17.39
N PRO A 59 -0.63 6.29 17.26
CA PRO A 59 -0.09 5.55 16.12
C PRO A 59 -0.79 4.19 16.09
N ALA A 60 -1.38 3.87 14.94
CA ALA A 60 -1.98 2.56 14.72
C ALA A 60 -0.95 1.50 15.17
N ARG A 61 -1.41 0.47 15.89
CA ARG A 61 -0.54 -0.66 16.26
C ARG A 61 0.27 -1.07 15.02
N PRO A 62 1.59 -1.30 15.15
CA PRO A 62 2.40 -1.69 14.02
C PRO A 62 1.75 -2.92 13.38
N LYS A 63 1.29 -2.76 12.14
CA LYS A 63 0.75 -3.85 11.34
C LYS A 63 1.85 -4.92 11.26
N PRO A 64 1.57 -6.20 11.56
CA PRO A 64 2.59 -7.24 11.42
C PRO A 64 3.08 -7.22 9.97
N LEU A 65 4.39 -7.05 9.80
CA LEU A 65 5.03 -7.02 8.50
C LEU A 65 4.85 -8.39 7.82
N PRO A 66 4.56 -8.43 6.51
CA PRO A 66 4.43 -9.68 5.78
C PRO A 66 5.73 -10.50 5.84
N GLN A 67 5.61 -11.83 5.95
CA GLN A 67 6.76 -12.72 6.00
C GLN A 67 7.24 -13.02 4.57
N LEU A 68 8.48 -12.64 4.27
CA LEU A 68 9.09 -12.87 2.96
C LEU A 68 9.79 -14.23 2.93
N SER A 69 9.30 -15.15 2.10
CA SER A 69 9.94 -16.43 1.77
C SER A 69 11.01 -16.30 0.67
N SER A 70 10.84 -15.36 -0.27
CA SER A 70 11.80 -15.13 -1.36
C SER A 70 13.14 -14.61 -0.82
N PRO A 71 14.28 -15.25 -1.15
CA PRO A 71 15.59 -14.81 -0.69
C PRO A 71 15.97 -13.45 -1.30
N THR A 72 15.58 -13.18 -2.55
CA THR A 72 15.88 -11.95 -3.28
C THR A 72 15.22 -10.75 -2.60
N PHE A 73 13.90 -10.80 -2.42
CA PHE A 73 13.17 -9.72 -1.78
C PHE A 73 13.54 -9.54 -0.31
N ARG A 74 13.86 -10.64 0.40
CA ARG A 74 14.32 -10.56 1.79
C ARG A 74 15.66 -9.81 1.90
N ALA A 75 16.58 -10.01 0.96
CA ALA A 75 17.87 -9.31 0.97
C ALA A 75 17.65 -7.79 0.80
N ILE A 76 16.91 -7.40 -0.24
CA ILE A 76 16.64 -5.99 -0.57
C ILE A 76 15.90 -5.28 0.58
N VAL A 77 14.82 -5.88 1.09
CA VAL A 77 14.06 -5.30 2.19
C VAL A 77 14.87 -5.26 3.49
N GLY A 78 15.76 -6.24 3.71
CA GLY A 78 16.67 -6.24 4.84
C GLY A 78 17.69 -5.09 4.82
N GLU A 79 18.11 -4.65 3.63
CA GLU A 79 18.95 -3.45 3.45
C GLU A 79 18.15 -2.18 3.76
N ILE A 80 16.95 -2.05 3.21
CA ILE A 80 16.01 -0.96 3.52
C ILE A 80 15.74 -0.85 5.03
N ASP A 81 15.48 -1.97 5.71
CA ASP A 81 15.29 -2.04 7.17
C ASP A 81 16.54 -1.59 7.94
N ARG A 82 17.74 -1.85 7.38
CA ARG A 82 19.01 -1.42 7.99
C ARG A 82 19.18 0.09 7.85
N SER A 83 19.05 0.63 6.64
CA SER A 83 19.17 2.06 6.37
C SER A 83 18.16 2.87 7.17
N GLN A 84 16.92 2.38 7.30
CA GLN A 84 15.91 3.02 8.15
C GLN A 84 16.33 3.08 9.63
N ARG A 85 16.86 1.98 10.18
CA ARG A 85 17.37 1.95 11.57
C ARG A 85 18.58 2.85 11.77
N GLU A 86 19.37 3.08 10.74
CA GLU A 86 20.49 4.03 10.79
C GLU A 86 20.01 5.48 10.78
N VAL A 87 19.00 5.80 9.97
CA VAL A 87 18.31 7.10 10.03
C VAL A 87 17.77 7.36 11.44
N GLU A 88 17.05 6.40 12.03
CA GLU A 88 16.55 6.52 13.41
C GLU A 88 17.66 6.79 14.42
N ARG A 89 18.72 5.96 14.40
CA ARG A 89 19.87 6.12 15.29
C ARG A 89 20.53 7.48 15.11
N SER A 90 20.62 7.97 13.89
CA SER A 90 21.21 9.28 13.59
C SER A 90 20.35 10.44 14.12
N VAL A 91 19.02 10.33 14.02
CA VAL A 91 18.09 11.32 14.56
C VAL A 91 18.06 11.31 16.09
N ASP A 92 18.09 10.13 16.71
CA ASP A 92 18.11 9.99 18.18
C ASP A 92 19.42 10.53 18.79
N ALA A 93 20.52 10.49 18.02
CA ALA A 93 21.79 11.10 18.40
C ALA A 93 21.86 12.63 18.18
N ALA A 94 20.81 13.24 17.61
CA ALA A 94 20.79 14.68 17.33
C ALA A 94 20.38 15.50 18.57
N PRO A 95 20.83 16.76 18.69
CA PRO A 95 20.40 17.67 19.76
C PRO A 95 18.87 17.88 19.75
N GLY A 96 18.25 18.03 20.92
CA GLY A 96 16.78 18.01 21.10
C GLY A 96 15.96 18.84 20.10
N PRO A 97 16.30 20.12 19.81
CA PRO A 97 15.59 20.92 18.81
C PRO A 97 15.66 20.33 17.39
N LEU A 98 16.83 19.82 16.99
CA LEU A 98 17.05 19.18 15.69
C LEU A 98 16.35 17.82 15.62
N ALA A 99 16.45 17.01 16.67
CA ALA A 99 15.74 15.73 16.76
C ALA A 99 14.22 15.92 16.59
N ASN A 100 13.65 16.95 17.22
CA ASN A 100 12.23 17.28 17.06
C ASN A 100 11.87 17.70 15.63
N ALA A 101 12.74 18.46 14.96
CA ALA A 101 12.54 18.85 13.56
C ALA A 101 12.59 17.65 12.60
N LEU A 102 13.42 16.64 12.90
CA LEU A 102 13.63 15.45 12.07
C LEU A 102 12.65 14.29 12.34
N ARG A 103 11.89 14.33 13.44
CA ARG A 103 10.87 13.32 13.77
C ARG A 103 9.89 13.01 12.64
N PRO A 104 9.34 13.99 11.89
CA PRO A 104 8.44 13.71 10.78
C PRO A 104 9.10 12.86 9.68
N LEU A 105 10.40 13.05 9.46
CA LEU A 105 11.17 12.33 8.45
C LEU A 105 11.44 10.87 8.88
N VAL A 106 11.64 10.61 10.18
CA VAL A 106 11.65 9.24 10.73
C VAL A 106 10.29 8.55 10.58
N ALA A 107 9.19 9.28 10.82
CA ALA A 107 7.86 8.71 10.64
C ALA A 107 7.61 8.33 9.17
N GLN A 108 7.99 9.20 8.23
CA GLN A 108 7.88 8.92 6.79
C GLN A 108 8.79 7.78 6.33
N SER A 109 10.03 7.69 6.86
CA SER A 109 10.92 6.58 6.52
C SER A 109 10.35 5.24 6.99
N ARG A 110 9.75 5.17 8.19
CA ARG A 110 9.02 3.98 8.67
C ARG A 110 7.86 3.59 7.75
N GLU A 111 7.10 4.57 7.29
CA GLU A 111 6.01 4.30 6.35
C GLU A 111 6.53 3.71 5.04
N LEU A 112 7.60 4.27 4.46
CA LEU A 112 8.22 3.73 3.25
C LEU A 112 8.71 2.29 3.42
N VAL A 113 9.27 1.94 4.59
CA VAL A 113 9.66 0.56 4.89
C VAL A 113 8.44 -0.36 4.88
N VAL A 114 7.34 0.03 5.51
CA VAL A 114 6.12 -0.79 5.53
C VAL A 114 5.61 -1.03 4.11
N GLU A 115 5.62 -0.01 3.27
CA GLU A 115 5.21 -0.14 1.87
C GLU A 115 6.19 -0.98 1.05
N ALA A 116 7.51 -0.88 1.32
CA ALA A 116 8.52 -1.73 0.70
C ALA A 116 8.29 -3.21 1.01
N HIS A 117 7.92 -3.54 2.26
CA HIS A 117 7.53 -4.89 2.65
C HIS A 117 6.27 -5.37 1.93
N ASP A 118 5.24 -4.51 1.78
CA ASP A 118 4.03 -4.86 1.03
C ASP A 118 4.35 -5.13 -0.44
N LEU A 119 5.16 -4.27 -1.06
CA LEU A 119 5.58 -4.42 -2.45
C LEU A 119 6.40 -5.69 -2.68
N ALA A 120 7.35 -5.98 -1.80
CA ALA A 120 8.13 -7.21 -1.79
C ALA A 120 7.25 -8.46 -1.61
N SER A 121 6.22 -8.38 -0.76
CA SER A 121 5.26 -9.47 -0.57
C SER A 121 4.47 -9.74 -1.86
N LYS A 122 4.03 -8.71 -2.58
CA LYS A 122 3.39 -8.89 -3.90
C LYS A 122 4.36 -9.48 -4.91
N GLY A 123 5.60 -8.98 -4.94
CA GLY A 123 6.66 -9.50 -5.81
C GLY A 123 6.90 -11.00 -5.60
N GLN A 124 6.93 -11.45 -4.35
CA GLN A 124 7.08 -12.87 -4.03
C GLN A 124 5.93 -13.74 -4.56
N ILE A 125 4.68 -13.26 -4.48
CA ILE A 125 3.52 -13.99 -5.03
C ILE A 125 3.70 -14.16 -6.54
N ILE A 126 4.15 -13.10 -7.22
CA ILE A 126 4.42 -13.13 -8.66
C ILE A 126 5.58 -14.09 -8.98
N GLU A 127 6.69 -14.05 -8.23
CA GLU A 127 7.80 -15.01 -8.40
C GLU A 127 7.32 -16.46 -8.23
N GLN A 128 6.47 -16.73 -7.23
CA GLN A 128 5.94 -18.07 -7.00
C GLN A 128 5.02 -18.52 -8.15
N TYR A 129 4.19 -17.63 -8.68
CA TYR A 129 3.36 -17.91 -9.85
C TYR A 129 4.23 -18.21 -11.08
N LEU A 130 5.21 -17.35 -11.37
CA LEU A 130 6.12 -17.53 -12.51
C LEU A 130 6.98 -18.79 -12.38
N ALA A 131 7.39 -19.18 -11.18
CA ALA A 131 8.13 -20.41 -10.93
C ALA A 131 7.33 -21.69 -11.25
N THR A 132 5.99 -21.61 -11.15
CA THR A 132 5.10 -22.72 -11.52
C THR A 132 4.64 -22.66 -12.99
N SER A 133 4.71 -21.48 -13.62
CA SER A 133 4.42 -21.30 -15.03
C SER A 133 5.56 -21.82 -15.91
N ASN A 134 5.23 -22.68 -16.89
CA ASN A 134 6.22 -23.19 -17.85
C ASN A 134 6.00 -22.54 -19.23
N PRO A 135 6.79 -21.52 -19.60
CA PRO A 135 6.60 -20.78 -20.85
C PRO A 135 6.79 -21.66 -22.09
N ARG A 136 7.68 -22.67 -22.01
CA ARG A 136 7.89 -23.62 -23.12
C ARG A 136 6.66 -24.49 -23.32
N GLN A 137 6.10 -25.02 -22.23
CA GLN A 137 4.89 -25.84 -22.30
C GLN A 137 3.69 -25.06 -22.86
N LEU A 138 3.51 -23.79 -22.47
CA LEU A 138 2.47 -22.93 -23.04
C LEU A 138 2.67 -22.73 -24.54
N GLN A 139 3.90 -22.46 -24.98
CA GLN A 139 4.21 -22.30 -26.39
C GLN A 139 3.96 -23.59 -27.19
N ASP A 140 4.33 -24.74 -26.65
CA ASP A 140 4.10 -26.05 -27.29
C ASP A 140 2.60 -26.33 -27.43
N GLN A 141 1.79 -25.98 -26.42
CA GLN A 141 0.33 -26.11 -26.48
C GLN A 141 -0.27 -25.20 -27.55
N ILE A 142 0.18 -23.94 -27.65
CA ILE A 142 -0.26 -22.99 -28.68
C ILE A 142 0.06 -23.55 -30.08
N ASN A 143 1.30 -24.00 -30.29
CA ASN A 143 1.74 -24.59 -31.55
C ASN A 143 0.92 -25.85 -31.90
N GLY A 144 0.60 -26.68 -30.90
CA GLY A 144 -0.24 -27.85 -31.06
C GLY A 144 -1.67 -27.51 -31.51
N LEU A 145 -2.28 -26.47 -30.92
CA LEU A 145 -3.59 -25.96 -31.35
C LEU A 145 -3.54 -25.38 -32.77
N ASP A 146 -2.46 -24.68 -33.12
CA ASP A 146 -2.28 -24.12 -34.48
C ASP A 146 -2.28 -25.22 -35.55
N ILE A 147 -1.61 -26.34 -35.28
CA ILE A 147 -1.63 -27.51 -36.16
C ILE A 147 -3.04 -28.13 -36.21
N GLN A 148 -3.76 -28.23 -35.09
CA GLN A 148 -5.11 -28.77 -35.06
C GLN A 148 -6.10 -27.89 -35.85
N ILE A 149 -6.02 -26.57 -35.69
CA ILE A 149 -6.84 -25.60 -36.43
C ILE A 149 -6.61 -25.76 -37.93
N ALA A 150 -5.35 -25.84 -38.37
CA ALA A 150 -5.01 -25.99 -39.80
C ALA A 150 -5.53 -27.29 -40.43
N ASN A 151 -5.69 -28.35 -39.64
CA ASN A 151 -6.14 -29.66 -40.11
C ASN A 151 -7.65 -29.90 -39.91
N THR A 152 -8.36 -29.01 -39.23
CA THR A 152 -9.80 -29.13 -38.97
C THR A 152 -10.60 -28.49 -40.10
N ARG A 153 -11.71 -29.12 -40.51
CA ARG A 153 -12.60 -28.59 -41.55
C ARG A 153 -13.93 -28.03 -41.02
N ASP A 154 -14.35 -28.49 -39.85
CA ASP A 154 -15.59 -28.04 -39.21
C ASP A 154 -15.42 -26.64 -38.61
N ALA A 155 -16.26 -25.70 -39.03
CA ALA A 155 -16.16 -24.29 -38.66
C ALA A 155 -16.38 -24.07 -37.15
N TYR A 156 -17.31 -24.81 -36.54
CA TYR A 156 -17.60 -24.70 -35.12
C TYR A 156 -16.40 -25.17 -34.28
N THR A 157 -15.81 -26.31 -34.62
CA THR A 157 -14.61 -26.83 -33.96
C THR A 157 -13.42 -25.88 -34.12
N ILE A 158 -13.22 -25.30 -35.31
CA ILE A 158 -12.19 -24.26 -35.52
C ILE A 158 -12.38 -23.10 -34.55
N GLN A 159 -13.61 -22.60 -34.40
CA GLN A 159 -13.91 -21.49 -33.50
C GLN A 159 -13.54 -21.85 -32.05
N GLN A 160 -13.93 -23.03 -31.57
CA GLN A 160 -13.61 -23.48 -30.21
C GLN A 160 -12.09 -23.63 -29.97
N LEU A 161 -11.34 -24.14 -30.96
CA LEU A 161 -9.88 -24.21 -30.88
C LEU A 161 -9.24 -22.81 -30.88
N GLN A 162 -9.78 -21.86 -31.64
CA GLN A 162 -9.32 -20.47 -31.63
C GLN A 162 -9.55 -19.76 -30.29
N GLU A 163 -10.69 -20.01 -29.64
CA GLU A 163 -10.99 -19.50 -28.29
C GLU A 163 -10.01 -20.05 -27.25
N ALA A 164 -9.74 -21.36 -27.30
CA ALA A 164 -8.74 -22.01 -26.45
C ALA A 164 -7.33 -21.45 -26.69
N ARG A 165 -6.94 -21.27 -27.96
CA ARG A 165 -5.65 -20.68 -28.35
C ARG A 165 -5.52 -19.26 -27.81
N THR A 166 -6.55 -18.43 -27.97
CA THR A 166 -6.56 -17.04 -27.48
C THR A 166 -6.34 -17.01 -25.98
N SER A 167 -7.02 -17.88 -25.23
CA SER A 167 -6.84 -18.01 -23.78
C SER A 167 -5.40 -18.38 -23.38
N LEU A 168 -4.71 -19.25 -24.14
CA LEU A 168 -3.31 -19.60 -23.89
C LEU A 168 -2.35 -18.46 -24.21
N VAL A 169 -2.59 -17.73 -25.31
CA VAL A 169 -1.81 -16.55 -25.68
C VAL A 169 -1.94 -15.45 -24.63
N ASP A 170 -3.15 -15.24 -24.11
CA ASP A 170 -3.38 -14.25 -23.05
C ASP A 170 -2.68 -14.66 -21.75
N ARG A 171 -2.67 -15.94 -21.38
CA ARG A 171 -1.86 -16.44 -20.25
C ARG A 171 -0.36 -16.18 -20.45
N GLN A 172 0.16 -16.39 -21.66
CA GLN A 172 1.57 -16.12 -21.98
C GLN A 172 1.91 -14.63 -21.87
N ARG A 173 1.02 -13.75 -22.35
CA ARG A 173 1.15 -12.29 -22.21
C ARG A 173 1.14 -11.87 -20.74
N ASN A 174 0.16 -12.36 -19.97
CA ASN A 174 0.06 -12.07 -18.54
C ASN A 174 1.35 -12.48 -17.80
N ALA A 175 1.94 -13.64 -18.11
CA ALA A 175 3.22 -14.05 -17.51
C ALA A 175 4.36 -13.07 -17.85
N THR A 176 4.41 -12.56 -19.08
CA THR A 176 5.42 -11.56 -19.52
C THR A 176 5.22 -10.21 -18.82
N ASP A 177 3.97 -9.79 -18.65
CA ASP A 177 3.64 -8.56 -17.92
C ASP A 177 4.03 -8.68 -16.44
N LEU A 178 3.81 -9.85 -15.84
CA LEU A 178 4.23 -10.17 -14.47
C LEU A 178 5.76 -10.10 -14.30
N GLU A 179 6.55 -10.59 -15.25
CA GLU A 179 8.01 -10.42 -15.24
C GLU A 179 8.40 -8.93 -15.28
N THR A 180 7.71 -8.14 -16.09
CA THR A 180 7.92 -6.68 -16.15
C THR A 180 7.60 -6.03 -14.81
N TYR A 181 6.53 -6.47 -14.13
CA TYR A 181 6.19 -5.99 -12.80
C TYR A 181 7.24 -6.33 -11.75
N ILE A 182 7.84 -7.52 -11.78
CA ILE A 182 8.99 -7.86 -10.91
C ILE A 182 10.14 -6.88 -11.12
N GLY A 183 10.50 -6.59 -12.38
CA GLY A 183 11.55 -5.63 -12.71
C GLY A 183 11.26 -4.23 -12.13
N ARG A 184 10.01 -3.77 -12.25
CA ARG A 184 9.57 -2.49 -11.67
C ARG A 184 9.58 -2.49 -10.15
N ILE A 185 9.15 -3.58 -9.51
CA ILE A 185 9.21 -3.74 -8.05
C ILE A 185 10.66 -3.61 -7.57
N ASN A 186 11.60 -4.32 -8.20
CA ASN A 186 13.02 -4.25 -7.84
C ASN A 186 13.57 -2.83 -7.97
N ALA A 187 13.23 -2.12 -9.05
CA ALA A 187 13.64 -0.74 -9.25
C ALA A 187 13.06 0.20 -8.18
N GLN A 188 11.79 0.02 -7.79
CA GLN A 188 11.17 0.83 -6.73
C GLN A 188 11.81 0.59 -5.36
N LEU A 189 12.08 -0.68 -5.02
CA LEU A 189 12.77 -1.01 -3.77
C LEU A 189 14.18 -0.42 -3.72
N ALA A 190 14.95 -0.52 -4.82
CA ALA A 190 16.28 0.09 -4.90
C ALA A 190 16.23 1.63 -4.78
N ASN A 191 15.20 2.26 -5.34
CA ASN A 191 15.00 3.71 -5.21
C ASN A 191 14.67 4.13 -3.76
N ILE A 192 13.90 3.32 -3.04
CA ILE A 192 13.63 3.53 -1.61
C ILE A 192 14.91 3.45 -0.80
N ASP A 193 15.72 2.41 -1.01
CA ASP A 193 17.01 2.21 -0.34
C ASP A 193 17.93 3.42 -0.54
N ALA A 194 18.16 3.81 -1.80
CA ALA A 194 18.96 4.99 -2.15
C ALA A 194 18.40 6.30 -1.56
N SER A 195 17.07 6.42 -1.45
CA SER A 195 16.44 7.59 -0.84
C SER A 195 16.65 7.63 0.67
N LEU A 196 16.62 6.48 1.37
CA LEU A 196 16.92 6.38 2.79
C LEU A 196 18.40 6.69 3.09
N ASP A 197 19.31 6.24 2.23
CA ASP A 197 20.73 6.58 2.34
C ASP A 197 20.98 8.08 2.18
N ASN A 198 20.30 8.73 1.23
CA ASN A 198 20.35 10.18 1.07
C ASN A 198 19.78 10.90 2.31
N VAL A 199 18.68 10.40 2.87
CA VAL A 199 18.09 10.92 4.12
C VAL A 199 19.10 10.81 5.28
N LEU A 200 19.80 9.69 5.39
CA LEU A 200 20.83 9.49 6.41
C LEU A 200 21.98 10.48 6.23
N ALA A 201 22.53 10.59 5.02
CA ALA A 201 23.60 11.54 4.71
C ALA A 201 23.18 12.97 5.06
N GLU A 202 21.95 13.35 4.73
CA GLU A 202 21.44 14.68 5.03
C GLU A 202 21.22 14.90 6.53
N THR A 203 20.74 13.89 7.24
CA THR A 203 20.61 13.94 8.71
C THR A 203 21.97 14.17 9.37
N VAL A 204 23.02 13.51 8.88
CA VAL A 204 24.40 13.69 9.37
C VAL A 204 24.90 15.10 9.05
N ARG A 205 24.64 15.61 7.84
CA ARG A 205 25.00 16.98 7.43
C ARG A 205 24.28 18.04 8.26
N LEU A 206 23.01 17.83 8.59
CA LEU A 206 22.24 18.75 9.43
C LEU A 206 22.70 18.79 10.87
N ARG A 207 23.29 17.69 11.37
CA ARG A 207 23.89 17.67 12.71
C ARG A 207 25.15 18.52 12.79
N THR A 208 25.86 18.71 11.68
CA THR A 208 27.06 19.55 11.62
C THR A 208 26.78 20.99 11.20
N ALA A 209 25.60 21.28 10.65
CA ALA A 209 25.18 22.61 10.19
C ALA A 209 24.38 23.38 11.27
N ASP A 210 24.38 24.72 11.17
CA ASP A 210 23.60 25.59 12.07
C ASP A 210 22.08 25.32 11.94
N ALA A 211 21.38 25.38 13.08
CA ALA A 211 19.97 24.98 13.23
C ALA A 211 18.97 25.69 12.28
N VAL A 212 19.34 26.86 11.73
CA VAL A 212 18.49 27.63 10.82
C VAL A 212 18.40 26.98 9.43
N ALA A 213 19.49 26.36 8.94
CA ALA A 213 19.51 25.66 7.66
C ALA A 213 18.72 24.33 7.70
N ALA A 214 18.54 23.75 8.90
CA ALA A 214 17.92 22.45 9.09
C ALA A 214 16.44 22.38 8.73
N SER A 215 15.71 23.47 8.88
CA SER A 215 14.25 23.51 8.62
C SER A 215 13.92 23.39 7.13
N SER A 216 14.58 24.17 6.27
CA SER A 216 14.30 24.17 4.82
C SER A 216 14.69 22.84 4.15
N LEU A 217 15.79 22.25 4.60
CA LEU A 217 16.36 21.03 4.04
C LEU A 217 15.55 19.80 4.44
N SER A 218 15.10 19.75 5.70
CA SER A 218 14.19 18.71 6.16
C SER A 218 12.85 18.72 5.42
N GLY A 219 12.38 19.89 4.99
CA GLY A 219 11.16 20.01 4.19
C GLY A 219 11.29 19.34 2.82
N GLN A 220 12.38 19.62 2.09
CA GLN A 220 12.63 19.05 0.77
C GLN A 220 12.74 17.51 0.81
N VAL A 221 13.43 16.98 1.82
CA VAL A 221 13.53 15.52 1.99
C VAL A 221 12.16 14.93 2.31
N ALA A 222 11.39 15.57 3.19
CA ALA A 222 10.06 15.10 3.53
C ALA A 222 9.09 15.12 2.33
N ASP A 223 9.19 16.13 1.46
CA ASP A 223 8.39 16.19 0.23
C ASP A 223 8.78 15.07 -0.73
N ARG A 224 10.08 14.80 -0.90
CA ARG A 224 10.56 13.68 -1.74
C ARG A 224 10.09 12.31 -1.23
N LEU A 225 10.13 12.07 0.09
CA LEU A 225 9.62 10.82 0.67
C LEU A 225 8.11 10.69 0.47
N ARG A 226 7.37 11.80 0.55
CA ARG A 226 5.92 11.82 0.29
C ARG A 226 5.58 11.52 -1.16
N ASP A 227 6.30 12.13 -2.10
CA ASP A 227 6.11 11.89 -3.54
C ASP A 227 6.40 10.43 -3.89
N MET A 228 7.51 9.89 -3.38
CA MET A 228 7.86 8.48 -3.58
C MET A 228 6.82 7.52 -2.99
N LYS A 229 6.23 7.85 -1.84
CA LYS A 229 5.10 7.09 -1.29
C LYS A 229 3.89 7.15 -2.22
N ALA A 230 3.53 8.33 -2.73
CA ALA A 230 2.37 8.48 -3.62
C ALA A 230 2.54 7.70 -4.93
N ASP A 231 3.76 7.70 -5.49
CA ASP A 231 4.10 6.91 -6.68
C ASP A 231 3.98 5.41 -6.41
N MET A 232 4.42 4.96 -5.23
CA MET A 232 4.30 3.57 -4.82
C MET A 232 2.84 3.16 -4.58
N ASP A 233 2.02 4.00 -3.94
CA ASP A 233 0.58 3.75 -3.77
C ASP A 233 -0.15 3.66 -5.12
N ALA A 234 0.28 4.46 -6.10
CA ALA A 234 -0.22 4.36 -7.47
C ALA A 234 0.20 3.05 -8.13
N PHE A 235 1.46 2.66 -7.98
CA PHE A 235 1.98 1.41 -8.54
C PHE A 235 1.35 0.18 -7.90
N GLN A 236 1.19 0.14 -6.57
CA GLN A 236 0.53 -0.94 -5.85
C GLN A 236 -0.92 -1.14 -6.34
N ARG A 237 -1.66 -0.06 -6.63
CA ARG A 237 -3.01 -0.17 -7.21
C ARG A 237 -3.02 -0.81 -8.59
N VAL A 238 -2.02 -0.49 -9.42
CA VAL A 238 -1.84 -1.13 -10.72
C VAL A 238 -1.50 -2.61 -10.55
N LEU A 239 -0.60 -2.95 -9.62
CA LEU A 239 -0.27 -4.34 -9.29
C LEU A 239 -1.48 -5.11 -8.78
N ASP A 240 -2.28 -4.54 -7.88
CA ASP A 240 -3.47 -5.20 -7.36
C ASP A 240 -4.49 -5.50 -8.46
N SER A 241 -4.67 -4.57 -9.40
CA SER A 241 -5.52 -4.79 -10.57
C SER A 241 -4.96 -5.85 -11.54
N ALA A 242 -3.64 -5.99 -11.63
CA ALA A 242 -3.01 -7.03 -12.45
C ALA A 242 -3.07 -8.40 -11.77
N MET A 243 -2.95 -8.44 -10.44
CA MET A 243 -2.98 -9.67 -9.65
C MET A 243 -4.39 -10.24 -9.44
N THR A 244 -5.46 -9.47 -9.61
CA THR A 244 -6.82 -10.04 -9.59
C THR A 244 -7.12 -10.93 -10.79
N GLY A 245 -6.27 -10.90 -11.83
CA GLY A 245 -6.38 -11.73 -13.04
C GLY A 245 -5.61 -13.07 -12.99
N ILE A 246 -4.90 -13.36 -11.91
CA ILE A 246 -4.20 -14.64 -11.64
C ILE A 246 -4.95 -15.45 -10.58
#